data_AF-A0A7X6ZMQ9-F1
#
_entry.id   AF-A0A7X6ZMQ9-F1
#
_cell.length_a   1.000
_cell.length_b   1.000
_cell.length_c   1.000
_cell.angle_alpha   90.00
_cell.angle_beta   90.00
_cell.angle_gamma   90.00
#
_symmetry.space_group_name_H-M   'P 1'
#
loop_
_entity.id
_entity.type
_entity.pdbx_description
1 polymer ?
#
loop_
_entity_poly.entity_id
_entity_poly.type
_entity_poly.pdbx_seq_one_letter_code
_entity_poly.pdbx_strand_id
1 'polypeptide(L)'
;MKNLGRASRAGYSLVEVTLALLVVAIGLTATFALFPDGMKAARDAVDDTQVSLFADYVFSTLAVTVAARGMSADNPNATDADRYASRVLAETAGDGVLLDSGEKLSKFYWVARNMDLGTGDWDLSSKAKYASSIFTYRLRWEKKKNGNNRDTYFAVLRVWPGEWSNIDEAKFPPRIFYREIIPYPDI
;
A
#
# COMPACT_ATOMS: atom_id res chain seq x y z
N MET A 1 -18.48 -44.57 63.95
CA MET A 1 -17.60 -45.18 62.93
C MET A 1 -17.85 -44.46 61.60
N LYS A 2 -16.89 -43.69 61.09
CA LYS A 2 -17.00 -42.93 59.84
C LYS A 2 -16.37 -43.76 58.71
N ASN A 3 -17.18 -44.21 57.76
CA ASN A 3 -16.70 -44.89 56.55
C ASN A 3 -15.90 -43.90 55.71
N LEU A 4 -14.59 -44.11 55.62
CA LEU A 4 -13.71 -43.42 54.69
C LEU A 4 -14.02 -43.94 53.28
N GLY A 5 -14.78 -43.16 52.51
CA GLY A 5 -15.03 -43.43 51.11
C GLY A 5 -13.71 -43.60 50.37
N ARG A 6 -13.50 -44.79 49.78
CA ARG A 6 -12.38 -45.03 48.86
C ARG A 6 -12.52 -44.06 47.69
N ALA A 7 -11.65 -43.06 47.63
CA ALA A 7 -11.41 -42.31 46.41
C ALA A 7 -10.87 -43.29 45.36
N SER A 8 -11.73 -43.68 44.41
CA SER A 8 -11.33 -44.51 43.28
C SER A 8 -10.31 -43.73 42.46
N ARG A 9 -9.03 -44.11 42.56
CA ARG A 9 -8.00 -43.63 41.64
C ARG A 9 -8.20 -44.37 40.31
N ALA A 10 -9.01 -43.78 39.44
CA ALA A 10 -9.11 -44.24 38.05
C ALA A 10 -7.83 -43.86 37.32
N GLY A 11 -6.99 -44.85 37.00
CA GLY A 11 -5.87 -44.67 36.08
C GLY A 11 -6.41 -44.60 34.65
N TYR A 12 -5.91 -43.65 33.86
CA TYR A 12 -6.22 -43.58 32.43
C TYR A 12 -5.73 -44.85 31.72
N SER A 13 -6.55 -45.40 30.83
CA SER A 13 -6.16 -46.55 30.02
C SER A 13 -5.04 -46.15 29.06
N LEU A 14 -4.09 -47.06 28.80
CA LEU A 14 -3.04 -46.86 27.79
C LEU A 14 -3.62 -46.43 26.44
N VAL A 15 -4.76 -47.01 26.05
CA VAL A 15 -5.48 -46.70 24.81
C VAL A 15 -6.02 -45.26 24.81
N GLU A 16 -6.45 -44.78 25.97
CA GLU A 16 -7.02 -43.44 26.12
C GLU A 16 -5.93 -42.36 25.99
N VAL A 17 -4.75 -42.62 26.57
CA VAL A 17 -3.60 -41.72 26.46
C VAL A 17 -3.06 -41.71 25.03
N THR A 18 -2.94 -42.86 24.36
CA THR A 18 -2.44 -42.89 22.97
C THR A 18 -3.41 -42.23 22.00
N LEU A 19 -4.72 -42.38 22.21
CA LEU A 19 -5.73 -41.69 21.40
C LEU A 19 -5.70 -40.18 21.65
N ALA A 20 -5.55 -39.75 22.91
CA ALA A 20 -5.37 -38.33 23.23
C ALA A 20 -4.12 -37.74 22.55
N LEU A 21 -2.99 -38.45 22.61
CA LEU A 21 -1.74 -38.03 21.95
C LEU A 21 -1.89 -37.98 20.42
N LEU A 22 -2.60 -38.93 19.82
CA LEU A 22 -2.86 -38.92 18.38
C LEU A 22 -3.68 -37.69 17.98
N VAL A 23 -4.76 -37.39 18.70
CA VAL A 23 -5.61 -36.21 18.44
C VAL A 23 -4.81 -34.91 18.59
N VAL A 24 -4.01 -34.80 19.64
CA VAL A 24 -3.14 -33.63 19.86
C VAL A 24 -2.10 -33.50 18.73
N ALA A 25 -1.48 -34.61 18.32
CA ALA A 25 -0.52 -34.60 17.22
C ALA A 25 -1.14 -34.08 15.92
N ILE A 26 -2.32 -34.58 15.55
CA ILE A 26 -3.05 -34.12 14.35
C ILE A 26 -3.39 -32.63 14.46
N GLY A 27 -3.89 -32.17 15.61
CA GLY A 27 -4.24 -30.77 15.84
C GLY A 27 -3.03 -29.82 15.72
N LEU A 28 -1.88 -30.21 16.29
CA LEU A 28 -0.65 -29.43 16.20
C LEU A 28 -0.10 -29.43 14.77
N THR A 29 -0.10 -30.57 14.08
CA THR A 29 0.31 -30.64 12.66
C THR A 29 -0.54 -29.74 11.78
N ALA A 30 -1.87 -29.73 11.96
CA ALA A 30 -2.76 -28.85 11.22
C ALA A 30 -2.47 -27.37 11.50
N THR A 31 -2.22 -27.01 12.76
CA THR A 31 -1.90 -25.63 13.15
C THR A 31 -0.59 -25.15 12.52
N PHE A 32 0.45 -25.99 12.52
CA PHE A 32 1.73 -25.64 11.89
C PHE A 32 1.65 -25.58 10.38
N ALA A 33 0.78 -26.37 9.75
CA ALA A 33 0.54 -26.28 8.31
C ALA A 33 -0.13 -24.96 7.92
N LEU A 34 -1.08 -24.47 8.72
CA LEU A 34 -1.83 -23.23 8.44
C LEU A 34 -1.07 -21.94 8.76
N PHE A 35 -0.10 -22.01 9.68
CA PHE A 35 0.57 -20.81 10.19
C PHE A 35 1.30 -19.99 9.10
N PRO A 36 2.09 -20.58 8.18
CA PRO A 36 2.75 -19.83 7.11
C PRO A 36 1.76 -19.16 6.15
N ASP A 37 0.67 -19.85 5.81
CA ASP A 37 -0.37 -19.32 4.92
C ASP A 37 -1.11 -18.15 5.56
N GLY A 38 -1.41 -18.25 6.86
CA GLY A 38 -2.01 -17.15 7.62
C GLY A 38 -1.10 -15.91 7.66
N MET A 39 0.21 -16.08 7.86
CA MET A 39 1.16 -14.98 7.81
C MET A 39 1.27 -14.34 6.43
N LYS A 40 1.24 -15.16 5.37
CA LYS A 40 1.27 -14.66 3.99
C LYS A 40 0.02 -13.83 3.68
N ALA A 41 -1.15 -14.37 4.00
CA ALA A 41 -2.42 -13.65 3.81
C ALA A 41 -2.48 -12.34 4.61
N ALA A 42 -1.96 -12.34 5.85
CA ALA A 42 -1.88 -11.12 6.65
C ALA A 42 -0.96 -10.06 6.04
N ARG A 43 0.20 -10.47 5.50
CA ARG A 43 1.12 -9.55 4.79
C ARG A 43 0.49 -8.99 3.53
N ASP A 44 -0.13 -9.84 2.71
CA ASP A 44 -0.81 -9.43 1.48
C ASP A 44 -1.91 -8.40 1.79
N ALA A 45 -2.68 -8.59 2.86
CA ALA A 45 -3.71 -7.66 3.30
C ALA A 45 -3.14 -6.31 3.81
N VAL A 46 -2.00 -6.34 4.50
CA VAL A 46 -1.30 -5.11 4.94
C VAL A 46 -0.78 -4.33 3.74
N ASP A 47 -0.14 -5.01 2.78
CA ASP A 47 0.37 -4.41 1.56
C ASP A 47 -0.77 -3.79 0.73
N ASP A 48 -1.90 -4.48 0.60
CA ASP A 48 -3.09 -3.97 -0.09
C ASP A 48 -3.63 -2.70 0.57
N THR A 49 -3.68 -2.68 1.91
CA THR A 49 -4.12 -1.50 2.67
C THR A 49 -3.18 -0.33 2.47
N GLN A 50 -1.87 -0.55 2.60
CA GLN A 50 -0.85 0.49 2.43
C GLN A 50 -0.87 1.07 1.01
N VAL A 51 -0.96 0.20 0.01
CA VAL A 51 -1.02 0.61 -1.40
C VAL A 51 -2.32 1.37 -1.70
N SER A 52 -3.45 0.97 -1.12
CA SER A 52 -4.71 1.71 -1.25
C SER A 52 -4.65 3.10 -0.62
N LEU A 53 -4.04 3.23 0.57
CA LEU A 53 -3.84 4.53 1.22
C LEU A 53 -2.91 5.43 0.41
N PHE A 54 -1.84 4.86 -0.16
CA PHE A 54 -0.96 5.59 -1.07
C PHE A 54 -1.72 6.08 -2.31
N ALA A 55 -2.55 5.24 -2.92
CA ALA A 55 -3.36 5.64 -4.07
C ALA A 55 -4.32 6.79 -3.74
N ASP A 56 -5.03 6.70 -2.61
CA ASP A 56 -5.91 7.78 -2.16
C ASP A 56 -5.15 9.08 -1.89
N TYR A 57 -3.97 9.00 -1.31
CA TYR A 57 -3.08 10.14 -1.10
C TYR A 57 -2.64 10.82 -2.40
N VAL A 58 -2.21 10.03 -3.40
CA VAL A 58 -1.86 10.54 -4.73
C VAL A 58 -3.06 11.24 -5.37
N PHE A 59 -4.21 10.58 -5.39
CA PHE A 59 -5.38 11.08 -6.08
C PHE A 59 -6.05 12.27 -5.41
N SER A 60 -6.10 12.30 -4.08
CA SER A 60 -6.63 13.42 -3.32
C SER A 60 -5.77 14.67 -3.57
N THR A 61 -4.45 14.53 -3.61
CA THR A 61 -3.53 15.61 -3.97
C THR A 61 -3.73 16.07 -5.41
N LEU A 62 -3.89 15.14 -6.36
CA LEU A 62 -4.19 15.50 -7.75
C LEU A 62 -5.51 16.29 -7.84
N ALA A 63 -6.55 15.87 -7.13
CA ALA A 63 -7.83 16.57 -7.10
C ALA A 63 -7.70 18.01 -6.53
N VAL A 64 -6.99 18.18 -5.42
CA VAL A 64 -6.70 19.51 -4.84
C VAL A 64 -5.93 20.38 -5.83
N THR A 65 -4.96 19.78 -6.52
CA THR A 65 -4.15 20.49 -7.50
C THR A 65 -4.96 21.02 -8.67
N VAL A 66 -5.81 20.16 -9.22
CA VAL A 66 -6.70 20.53 -10.33
C VAL A 66 -7.66 21.63 -9.89
N ALA A 67 -8.19 21.56 -8.67
CA ALA A 67 -9.02 22.61 -8.10
C ALA A 67 -8.25 23.93 -7.90
N ALA A 68 -6.98 23.89 -7.49
CA ALA A 68 -6.18 25.07 -7.19
C ALA A 68 -5.60 25.77 -8.43
N ARG A 69 -5.24 25.01 -9.47
CA ARG A 69 -4.58 25.54 -10.68
C ARG A 69 -5.45 25.56 -11.94
N GLY A 70 -6.59 24.87 -11.91
CA GLY A 70 -7.40 24.64 -13.09
C GLY A 70 -6.74 23.66 -14.05
N MET A 71 -7.52 22.73 -14.61
CA MET A 71 -7.17 22.02 -15.83
C MET A 71 -8.06 22.55 -16.93
N SER A 72 -7.49 23.34 -17.85
CA SER A 72 -8.21 23.74 -19.06
C SER A 72 -8.26 22.55 -20.04
N ALA A 73 -9.38 22.41 -20.75
CA ALA A 73 -9.63 21.28 -21.65
C ALA A 73 -8.68 21.29 -22.88
N ASP A 74 -8.23 22.48 -23.28
CA ASP A 74 -7.44 22.72 -24.50
C ASP A 74 -5.94 22.52 -24.32
N ASN A 75 -5.44 22.69 -23.09
CA ASN A 75 -4.09 22.34 -22.69
C ASN A 75 -4.19 21.81 -21.26
N PRO A 76 -4.43 20.49 -21.08
CA PRO A 76 -4.39 19.90 -19.76
C PRO A 76 -3.00 20.18 -19.25
N ASN A 77 -2.87 21.16 -18.37
CA ASN A 77 -1.60 21.59 -17.82
C ASN A 77 -1.18 20.58 -16.76
N ALA A 78 -1.23 19.30 -17.14
CA ALA A 78 -0.93 18.11 -16.38
C ALA A 78 0.48 18.21 -15.84
N THR A 79 1.40 18.88 -16.55
CA THR A 79 2.74 19.21 -16.06
C THR A 79 2.71 20.18 -14.87
N ASP A 80 1.82 21.18 -14.85
CA ASP A 80 1.69 22.12 -13.73
C ASP A 80 0.90 21.50 -12.57
N ALA A 81 -0.05 20.63 -12.87
CA ALA A 81 -0.71 19.83 -11.85
C ALA A 81 0.25 18.78 -11.26
N ASP A 82 1.10 18.19 -12.09
CA ASP A 82 2.14 17.25 -11.69
C ASP A 82 3.19 17.92 -10.82
N ARG A 83 3.74 19.07 -11.25
CA ARG A 83 4.70 19.84 -10.44
C ARG A 83 4.11 20.32 -9.13
N TYR A 84 2.83 20.69 -9.09
CA TYR A 84 2.21 21.15 -7.85
C TYR A 84 1.85 19.99 -6.92
N ALA A 85 1.27 18.90 -7.44
CA ALA A 85 1.05 17.68 -6.65
C ALA A 85 2.39 17.24 -6.06
N SER A 86 3.42 17.10 -6.90
CA SER A 86 4.80 16.87 -6.47
C SER A 86 5.27 17.76 -5.33
N ARG A 87 5.05 19.09 -5.41
CA ARG A 87 5.49 20.05 -4.39
C ARG A 87 4.66 20.00 -3.10
N VAL A 88 3.35 19.79 -3.18
CA VAL A 88 2.47 19.67 -2.01
C VAL A 88 2.81 18.42 -1.20
N LEU A 89 3.23 17.35 -1.88
CA LEU A 89 3.61 16.08 -1.26
C LEU A 89 5.00 16.12 -0.61
N ALA A 90 5.79 17.15 -0.92
CA ALA A 90 7.20 17.28 -0.54
C ALA A 90 7.52 18.73 -0.12
N GLU A 91 6.86 19.21 0.93
CA GLU A 91 6.99 20.59 1.44
C GLU A 91 8.43 21.02 1.80
N THR A 92 9.36 20.08 1.98
CA THR A 92 10.78 20.34 2.32
C THR A 92 11.79 19.49 1.56
N ALA A 93 11.38 18.73 0.55
CA ALA A 93 12.31 17.84 -0.13
C ALA A 93 12.75 18.42 -1.47
N GLY A 94 14.07 18.56 -1.67
CA GLY A 94 14.62 18.83 -3.01
C GLY A 94 14.11 17.81 -4.03
N ASP A 95 14.18 18.18 -5.32
CA ASP A 95 13.50 17.58 -6.50
C ASP A 95 13.38 16.04 -6.58
N GLY A 96 14.11 15.26 -5.78
CA GLY A 96 14.06 13.79 -5.71
C GLY A 96 13.02 13.15 -4.77
N VAL A 97 12.00 13.87 -4.26
CA VAL A 97 10.83 13.26 -3.53
C VAL A 97 9.49 13.69 -4.15
N LEU A 98 9.56 14.31 -5.33
CA LEU A 98 8.41 14.69 -6.13
C LEU A 98 7.78 13.42 -6.74
N LEU A 99 6.45 13.42 -6.94
CA LEU A 99 5.82 12.37 -7.72
C LEU A 99 6.17 12.60 -9.20
N ASP A 100 6.82 11.65 -9.86
CA ASP A 100 7.08 11.76 -11.29
C ASP A 100 5.82 11.27 -12.05
N SER A 101 5.05 12.18 -12.63
CA SER A 101 4.03 11.79 -13.61
C SER A 101 4.69 11.49 -14.96
N GLY A 102 5.02 10.22 -15.12
CA GLY A 102 5.59 9.71 -16.35
C GLY A 102 5.35 8.21 -16.49
N GLU A 103 5.50 7.71 -17.70
CA GLU A 103 5.52 6.26 -17.94
C GLU A 103 6.77 5.57 -17.35
N LYS A 104 7.61 6.29 -16.61
CA LYS A 104 8.79 5.78 -15.94
C LYS A 104 8.44 5.17 -14.59
N LEU A 105 9.22 4.16 -14.22
CA LEU A 105 9.12 3.54 -12.92
C LEU A 105 9.75 4.45 -11.86
N SER A 106 8.96 4.87 -10.90
CA SER A 106 9.34 5.87 -9.90
C SER A 106 9.16 5.31 -8.50
N LYS A 107 9.93 5.82 -7.54
CA LYS A 107 9.92 5.36 -6.14
C LYS A 107 9.38 6.46 -5.25
N PHE A 108 8.51 6.10 -4.34
CA PHE A 108 7.98 6.96 -3.30
C PHE A 108 8.38 6.40 -1.93
N TYR A 109 9.02 7.24 -1.13
CA TYR A 109 9.43 6.92 0.23
C TYR A 109 8.47 7.62 1.19
N TRP A 110 7.62 6.84 1.84
CA TRP A 110 6.74 7.35 2.88
C TRP A 110 7.54 7.49 4.17
N VAL A 111 7.62 8.72 4.68
CA VAL A 111 8.26 9.02 5.98
C VAL A 111 7.19 9.64 6.88
N ALA A 112 6.89 9.02 8.01
CA ALA A 112 5.94 9.56 8.96
C ALA A 112 6.51 10.86 9.58
N ARG A 113 5.80 11.98 9.39
CA ARG A 113 6.21 13.31 9.92
C ARG A 113 6.28 13.39 11.46
N ASN A 114 5.79 12.39 12.19
CA ASN A 114 5.71 12.39 13.65
C ASN A 114 6.84 11.63 14.36
N MET A 115 7.89 11.19 13.66
CA MET A 115 9.14 10.90 14.36
C MET A 115 9.82 12.24 14.63
N ASP A 116 9.54 12.82 15.78
CA ASP A 116 10.22 13.98 16.38
C ASP A 116 11.68 13.62 16.72
N LEU A 117 12.40 13.17 15.70
CA LEU A 117 13.84 13.09 15.71
C LEU A 117 14.26 14.52 15.38
N GLY A 118 14.73 15.23 16.41
CA GLY A 118 14.82 16.68 16.48
C GLY A 118 15.55 17.38 15.32
N THR A 119 15.62 18.69 15.46
CA THR A 119 16.19 19.73 14.58
C THR A 119 17.67 19.54 14.19
N GLY A 120 18.04 18.36 13.71
CA GLY A 120 19.34 18.05 13.14
C GLY A 120 19.33 18.25 11.63
N ASP A 121 20.52 18.48 11.09
CA ASP A 121 20.81 18.55 9.67
C ASP A 121 20.48 17.19 9.01
N TRP A 122 19.21 17.00 8.62
CA TRP A 122 18.73 15.79 7.97
C TRP A 122 19.22 15.81 6.52
N ASP A 123 20.36 15.16 6.30
CA ASP A 123 20.82 14.88 4.94
C ASP A 123 19.75 14.06 4.20
N LEU A 124 19.07 14.75 3.29
CA LEU A 124 18.11 14.25 2.33
C LEU A 124 18.69 13.13 1.43
N SER A 125 19.99 12.81 1.53
CA SER A 125 20.61 11.64 0.88
C SER A 125 20.31 10.31 1.60
N SER A 126 19.95 10.33 2.89
CA SER A 126 19.77 9.12 3.73
C SER A 126 18.34 8.54 3.73
N LYS A 127 17.45 9.06 2.85
CA LYS A 127 15.99 8.82 2.77
C LYS A 127 15.53 7.36 2.85
N ALA A 128 16.29 6.40 2.31
CA ALA A 128 15.93 4.98 2.36
C ALA A 128 16.00 4.40 3.78
N LYS A 129 16.81 4.99 4.68
CA LYS A 129 17.10 4.43 6.00
C LYS A 129 15.95 4.58 7.01
N TYR A 130 15.04 5.54 6.78
CA TYR A 130 13.98 5.89 7.73
C TYR A 130 12.57 5.92 7.11
N ALA A 131 12.42 5.40 5.89
CA ALA A 131 11.10 5.26 5.29
C ALA A 131 10.28 4.22 6.06
N SER A 132 9.07 4.59 6.50
CA SER A 132 8.13 3.65 7.11
C SER A 132 7.53 2.70 6.08
N SER A 133 7.42 3.17 4.83
CA SER A 133 6.95 2.37 3.70
C SER A 133 7.59 2.89 2.41
N ILE A 134 7.84 1.99 1.47
CA ILE A 134 8.39 2.34 0.17
C ILE A 134 7.45 1.76 -0.89
N PHE A 135 7.08 2.57 -1.87
CA PHE A 135 6.26 2.15 -2.98
C PHE A 135 7.00 2.43 -4.28
N THR A 136 6.92 1.49 -5.20
CA THR A 136 7.29 1.75 -6.59
C THR A 136 6.02 1.96 -7.38
N TYR A 137 5.97 2.98 -8.23
CA TYR A 137 4.75 3.33 -8.95
C TYR A 137 5.02 3.79 -10.38
N ARG A 138 3.95 3.81 -11.17
CA ARG A 138 3.85 4.45 -12.48
C ARG A 138 2.53 5.23 -12.53
N LEU A 139 2.61 6.52 -12.79
CA LEU A 139 1.46 7.41 -12.90
C LEU A 139 1.34 7.88 -14.35
N ARG A 140 0.21 7.56 -14.99
CA ARG A 140 -0.07 7.89 -16.39
C ARG A 140 -1.37 8.67 -16.52
N TRP A 141 -1.40 9.60 -17.45
CA TRP A 141 -2.61 10.29 -17.88
C TRP A 141 -3.16 9.64 -19.15
N GLU A 142 -4.43 9.29 -19.15
CA GLU A 142 -5.14 8.74 -20.31
C GLU A 142 -6.31 9.65 -20.69
N LYS A 143 -6.43 9.94 -21.98
CA LYS A 143 -7.51 10.74 -22.55
C LYS A 143 -8.53 9.83 -23.21
N LYS A 144 -9.78 9.88 -22.77
CA LYS A 144 -10.89 9.20 -23.44
C LYS A 144 -11.72 10.23 -24.19
N LYS A 145 -11.70 10.13 -25.52
CA LYS A 145 -12.61 10.90 -26.37
C LYS A 145 -14.03 10.37 -26.15
N ASN A 146 -14.87 11.17 -25.52
CA ASN A 146 -16.30 10.93 -25.48
C ASN A 146 -16.93 11.69 -26.65
N GLY A 147 -17.72 11.03 -27.50
CA GLY A 147 -18.29 11.61 -28.73
C GLY A 147 -19.15 12.88 -28.55
N ASN A 148 -19.35 13.34 -27.30
CA ASN A 148 -20.06 14.54 -26.93
C ASN A 148 -19.10 15.60 -26.39
N ASN A 149 -18.25 16.20 -27.23
CA ASN A 149 -17.49 17.45 -27.02
C ASN A 149 -16.81 17.71 -25.65
N ARG A 150 -16.70 16.70 -24.78
CA ARG A 150 -16.12 16.73 -23.44
C ARG A 150 -15.12 15.59 -23.39
N ASP A 151 -13.87 15.95 -23.56
CA ASP A 151 -12.77 15.03 -23.33
C ASP A 151 -12.67 14.73 -21.84
N THR A 152 -12.75 13.44 -21.47
CA THR A 152 -12.55 13.00 -20.10
C THR A 152 -11.09 12.56 -19.92
N TYR A 153 -10.45 13.06 -18.87
CA TYR A 153 -9.09 12.68 -18.52
C TYR A 153 -9.10 11.72 -17.32
N PHE A 154 -8.27 10.68 -17.38
CA PHE A 154 -8.11 9.69 -16.32
C PHE A 154 -6.65 9.68 -15.84
N ALA A 155 -6.46 9.67 -14.53
CA ALA A 155 -5.18 9.30 -13.94
C ALA A 155 -5.18 7.79 -13.65
N VAL A 156 -4.20 7.09 -14.21
CA VAL A 156 -3.95 5.66 -14.00
C VAL A 156 -2.71 5.51 -13.15
N LEU A 157 -2.88 4.97 -11.94
CA LEU A 157 -1.80 4.73 -11.00
C LEU A 157 -1.58 3.22 -10.88
N ARG A 158 -0.38 2.77 -11.23
CA ARG A 158 0.10 1.40 -11.00
C ARG A 158 1.06 1.43 -9.82
N VAL A 159 0.85 0.57 -8.83
CA VAL A 159 1.65 0.55 -7.59
C VAL A 159 2.11 -0.85 -7.28
N TRP A 160 3.37 -0.95 -6.85
CA TRP A 160 4.00 -2.13 -6.29
C TRP A 160 4.48 -1.81 -4.87
N PRO A 161 4.17 -2.65 -3.87
CA PRO A 161 4.75 -2.52 -2.55
C PRO A 161 6.26 -2.79 -2.63
N GLY A 162 7.06 -1.98 -1.94
CA GLY A 162 8.51 -2.10 -1.87
C GLY A 162 9.28 -1.30 -2.92
N GLU A 163 10.61 -1.46 -2.87
CA GLU A 163 11.55 -0.77 -3.74
C GLU A 163 11.99 -1.66 -4.91
N TRP A 164 11.67 -1.25 -6.12
CA TRP A 164 12.01 -1.99 -7.33
C TRP A 164 12.81 -1.10 -8.30
N SER A 165 13.85 -1.68 -8.90
CA SER A 165 14.63 -1.02 -9.96
C SER A 165 14.13 -1.40 -11.35
N ASN A 166 13.69 -2.65 -11.52
CA ASN A 166 13.05 -3.19 -12.72
C ASN A 166 11.93 -4.14 -12.28
N ILE A 167 10.79 -4.10 -12.96
CA ILE A 167 9.63 -4.94 -12.64
C ILE A 167 9.17 -5.67 -13.90
N ASP A 168 9.04 -6.98 -13.77
CA ASP A 168 8.30 -7.82 -14.72
C ASP A 168 6.84 -7.91 -14.26
N GLU A 169 5.94 -7.20 -14.94
CA GLU A 169 4.52 -7.12 -14.58
C GLU A 169 3.80 -8.46 -14.72
N ALA A 170 4.31 -9.40 -15.52
CA ALA A 170 3.72 -10.73 -15.65
C ALA A 170 3.97 -11.56 -14.38
N LYS A 171 5.12 -11.35 -13.73
CA LYS A 171 5.50 -12.05 -12.51
C LYS A 171 5.02 -11.33 -11.25
N PHE A 172 5.01 -10.00 -11.28
CA PHE A 172 4.61 -9.15 -10.17
C PHE A 172 3.58 -8.13 -10.67
N PRO A 173 2.29 -8.52 -10.75
CA PRO A 173 1.26 -7.63 -11.26
C PRO A 173 1.08 -6.43 -10.33
N PRO A 174 0.98 -5.19 -10.89
CA PRO A 174 0.68 -4.02 -10.09
C PRO A 174 -0.71 -4.09 -9.47
N ARG A 175 -0.89 -3.38 -8.37
CA ARG A 175 -2.21 -2.86 -8.00
C ARG A 175 -2.49 -1.65 -8.88
N ILE A 176 -3.62 -1.67 -9.58
CA ILE A 176 -3.97 -0.63 -10.55
C ILE A 176 -5.18 0.14 -10.03
N PHE A 177 -5.04 1.46 -10.00
CA PHE A 177 -6.08 2.38 -9.60
C PHE A 177 -6.34 3.39 -10.71
N TYR A 178 -7.59 3.84 -10.79
CA TYR A 178 -8.05 4.77 -11.80
C TYR A 178 -8.86 5.86 -11.12
N ARG A 179 -8.66 7.11 -11.51
CA ARG A 179 -9.52 8.22 -11.11
C ARG A 179 -9.83 9.11 -12.30
N GLU A 180 -11.12 9.36 -12.50
CA GLU A 180 -11.59 10.38 -13.42
C GLU A 180 -11.26 11.76 -12.87
N ILE A 181 -10.69 12.61 -13.71
CA ILE A 181 -10.38 13.99 -13.41
C ILE A 181 -11.18 14.83 -14.40
N ILE A 182 -12.22 15.47 -13.88
CA ILE A 182 -13.10 16.33 -14.66
C ILE A 182 -12.37 17.66 -14.84
N PRO A 183 -12.00 18.06 -16.07
CA PRO A 183 -11.44 19.39 -16.30
C PRO A 183 -12.48 20.44 -15.91
N TYR A 184 -12.02 21.54 -15.32
CA TYR A 184 -12.92 22.64 -14.96
C TYR A 184 -13.50 23.22 -16.25
N PRO A 185 -14.82 23.48 -16.34
CA PRO A 185 -15.33 24.25 -17.46
C PRO A 185 -14.67 25.62 -17.43
N ASP A 186 -14.06 26.03 -18.54
CA ASP A 186 -13.47 27.37 -18.68
C ASP A 186 -14.55 28.40 -18.31
N ILE A 187 -14.27 29.23 -17.29
CA ILE A 187 -15.13 30.32 -16.84
C ILE A 187 -14.66 31.62 -17.49
#